data_AF-A0A975JGH8-F1
#
_entry.id   AF-A0A975JGH8-F1
#
_cell.length_a   1.000
_cell.length_b   1.000
_cell.length_c   1.000
_cell.angle_alpha   90.00
_cell.angle_beta   90.00
_cell.angle_gamma   90.00
#
_symmetry.space_group_name_H-M   'P 1'
#
loop_
_entity.id
_entity.type
_entity.pdbx_description
1 polymer ?
#
loop_
_entity_poly.entity_id
_entity_poly.type
_entity_poly.pdbx_seq_one_letter_code
_entity_poly.pdbx_strand_id
1 'polypeptide(L)'
;MVRMIWLVVIFGIVAGLAYIRLAPSDVSRWHRPIGAAEDVDGVGWSARVIPAGGETLSKLHQAMLALPRTELLAGGVGEGRLTYVTRSRIMGFPDYTTIERDGDVIKLYARLRFGRSDLGVNGARLQRVIEAARG
;
A
#
# COMPACT_ATOMS: atom_id res chain seq x y z
N MET A 1 -6.95 -22.81 -36.88
CA MET A 1 -6.72 -21.35 -36.72
C MET A 1 -7.30 -20.82 -35.40
N VAL A 2 -8.60 -20.99 -35.13
CA VAL A 2 -9.26 -20.52 -33.88
C VAL A 2 -8.62 -21.07 -32.59
N ARG A 3 -8.22 -22.35 -32.56
CA ARG A 3 -7.51 -22.95 -31.41
C ARG A 3 -6.16 -22.27 -31.10
N MET A 4 -5.43 -21.84 -32.13
CA MET A 4 -4.14 -21.16 -31.97
C MET A 4 -4.33 -19.76 -31.38
N ILE A 5 -5.37 -19.04 -31.83
CA ILE A 5 -5.71 -17.71 -31.31
C ILE A 5 -6.02 -17.79 -29.80
N TRP A 6 -6.82 -18.76 -29.37
CA TRP A 6 -7.12 -18.95 -27.95
C TRP A 6 -5.88 -19.30 -27.12
N LEU A 7 -4.96 -20.12 -27.63
CA LEU A 7 -3.71 -20.44 -26.94
C LEU A 7 -2.83 -19.20 -26.74
N VAL A 8 -2.71 -18.35 -27.76
CA VAL A 8 -1.97 -17.08 -27.67
C VAL A 8 -2.61 -16.13 -26.66
N VAL A 9 -3.94 -16.02 -26.66
CA VAL A 9 -4.68 -15.18 -25.69
C VAL A 9 -4.45 -15.68 -24.26
N ILE A 10 -4.59 -16.98 -24.02
CA ILE A 10 -4.37 -17.58 -22.68
C ILE A 10 -2.93 -17.37 -22.23
N PHE A 11 -1.96 -17.61 -23.11
CA PHE A 11 -0.56 -17.38 -22.79
C PHE A 11 -0.29 -15.91 -22.42
N GLY A 12 -0.84 -14.96 -23.17
CA GLY A 12 -0.74 -13.53 -22.87
C GLY A 12 -1.32 -13.17 -21.51
N ILE A 13 -2.49 -13.73 -21.15
CA ILE A 13 -3.10 -13.52 -19.82
C ILE A 13 -2.21 -14.10 -18.72
N VAL A 14 -1.72 -15.33 -18.88
CA VAL A 14 -0.86 -15.99 -17.89
C VAL A 14 0.45 -15.21 -17.70
N ALA A 15 1.09 -14.77 -18.79
CA ALA A 15 2.29 -13.96 -18.73
C ALA A 15 2.04 -12.60 -18.04
N GLY A 16 0.92 -11.94 -18.34
CA GLY A 16 0.53 -10.69 -17.68
C GLY A 16 0.31 -10.86 -16.18
N LEU A 17 -0.38 -11.92 -15.76
CA LEU A 17 -0.58 -12.26 -14.34
C LEU A 17 0.74 -12.59 -13.64
N ALA A 18 1.61 -13.37 -14.30
CA ALA A 18 2.93 -13.69 -13.78
C ALA A 18 3.76 -12.40 -13.58
N TYR A 19 3.72 -11.47 -14.53
CA TYR A 19 4.39 -10.18 -14.40
C TYR A 19 3.89 -9.40 -13.18
N ILE A 20 2.57 -9.28 -12.98
CA ILE A 20 2.00 -8.55 -11.83
C ILE A 20 2.47 -9.16 -10.50
N ARG A 21 2.52 -10.48 -10.41
CA ARG A 21 2.88 -11.18 -9.16
C ARG A 21 4.37 -11.19 -8.88
N LEU A 22 5.19 -11.37 -9.92
CA LEU A 22 6.63 -11.53 -9.81
C LEU A 22 7.39 -10.20 -9.96
N ALA A 23 6.74 -9.13 -10.42
CA ALA A 23 7.39 -7.84 -10.56
C ALA A 23 7.95 -7.36 -9.20
N PRO A 24 9.27 -7.16 -9.09
CA PRO A 24 9.89 -6.69 -7.86
C PRO A 24 9.36 -5.30 -7.47
N SER A 25 9.40 -5.04 -6.18
CA SER A 25 9.06 -3.75 -5.58
C SER A 25 10.34 -2.94 -5.39
N ASP A 26 10.49 -1.84 -6.11
CA ASP A 26 11.64 -0.95 -5.99
C ASP A 26 11.53 -0.07 -4.73
N VAL A 27 12.33 -0.38 -3.71
CA VAL A 27 12.35 0.36 -2.44
C VAL A 27 12.64 1.85 -2.65
N SER A 28 13.56 2.20 -3.56
CA SER A 28 13.96 3.59 -3.81
C SER A 28 12.82 4.44 -4.39
N ARG A 29 11.84 3.79 -5.03
CA ARG A 29 10.63 4.43 -5.57
C ARG A 29 9.56 4.63 -4.51
N TRP A 30 9.36 3.64 -3.63
CA TRP A 30 8.21 3.61 -2.71
C TRP A 30 8.52 4.10 -1.29
N HIS A 31 9.74 3.90 -0.80
CA HIS A 31 10.16 4.32 0.52
C HIS A 31 10.78 5.72 0.47
N ARG A 32 9.93 6.74 0.34
CA ARG A 32 10.31 8.16 0.28
C ARG A 32 9.59 8.97 1.35
N PRO A 33 10.16 10.11 1.78
CA PRO A 33 9.45 11.05 2.65
C PRO A 33 8.10 11.43 2.05
N ILE A 34 7.08 11.45 2.89
CA ILE A 34 5.78 12.01 2.61
C ILE A 34 5.93 13.53 2.72
N GLY A 35 5.68 14.24 1.61
CA GLY A 35 5.74 15.70 1.56
C GLY A 35 4.64 16.38 2.39
N ALA A 36 4.13 17.50 1.90
CA ALA A 36 2.90 18.07 2.45
C ALA A 36 1.76 17.05 2.26
N ALA A 37 1.20 16.58 3.37
CA ALA A 37 0.08 15.66 3.39
C ALA A 37 -1.10 16.32 4.08
N GLU A 38 -2.28 16.14 3.51
CA GLU A 38 -3.57 16.54 4.06
C GLU A 38 -4.45 15.29 4.21
N ASP A 39 -5.50 15.40 5.01
CA ASP A 39 -6.51 14.34 5.09
C ASP A 39 -7.41 14.42 3.85
N VAL A 40 -7.09 13.61 2.83
CA VAL A 40 -7.76 13.68 1.53
C VAL A 40 -7.68 12.34 0.78
N ASP A 41 -8.70 12.09 -0.03
CA ASP A 41 -8.74 10.99 -0.98
C ASP A 41 -8.59 11.52 -2.40
N GLY A 42 -7.75 10.84 -3.18
CA GLY A 42 -7.52 11.09 -4.59
C GLY A 42 -7.80 9.86 -5.44
N VAL A 43 -7.62 10.04 -6.75
CA VAL A 43 -7.84 8.97 -7.72
C VAL A 43 -6.69 7.97 -7.65
N GLY A 44 -6.90 6.86 -6.93
CA GLY A 44 -5.91 5.79 -6.74
C GLY A 44 -4.91 6.01 -5.61
N TRP A 45 -5.14 7.02 -4.75
CA TRP A 45 -4.33 7.28 -3.59
C TRP A 45 -5.15 7.94 -2.48
N SER A 46 -4.69 7.81 -1.24
CA SER A 46 -5.31 8.42 -0.06
C SER A 46 -4.23 8.85 0.92
N ALA A 47 -4.44 9.99 1.57
CA ALA A 47 -3.58 10.48 2.63
C ALA A 47 -4.38 10.76 3.90
N ARG A 48 -3.77 10.48 5.06
CA ARG A 48 -4.31 10.80 6.39
C ARG A 48 -3.21 11.40 7.24
N VAL A 49 -3.56 12.33 8.12
CA VAL A 49 -2.65 12.92 9.10
C VAL A 49 -3.29 12.79 10.47
N ILE A 50 -2.57 12.17 11.41
CA ILE A 50 -3.06 11.97 12.77
C ILE A 50 -2.01 12.45 13.79
N PRO A 51 -2.40 12.76 15.04
CA PRO A 51 -1.43 13.11 16.08
C PRO A 51 -0.44 11.97 16.36
N ALA A 52 0.84 12.31 16.59
CA ALA A 52 1.89 11.37 16.98
C ALA A 52 1.90 11.16 18.50
N GLY A 53 1.07 10.24 18.99
CA GLY A 53 1.21 9.72 20.34
C GLY A 53 2.46 8.83 20.48
N GLY A 54 2.92 8.63 21.72
CA GLY A 54 4.18 7.90 22.00
C GLY A 54 4.29 6.53 21.33
N GLU A 55 3.22 5.73 21.40
CA GLU A 55 3.18 4.39 20.79
C GLU A 55 2.45 4.34 19.45
N THR A 56 1.92 5.45 18.95
CA THR A 56 1.00 5.45 17.80
C THR A 56 1.65 4.83 16.56
N LEU A 57 2.93 5.12 16.29
CA LEU A 57 3.64 4.53 15.14
C LEU A 57 3.81 3.00 15.28
N SER A 58 4.08 2.51 16.50
CA SER A 58 4.19 1.09 16.78
C SER A 58 2.84 0.38 16.61
N LYS A 59 1.77 0.96 17.13
CA LYS A 59 0.41 0.42 16.98
C LYS A 59 -0.04 0.39 15.51
N LEU A 60 0.25 1.45 14.75
CA LEU A 60 0.01 1.48 13.30
C LEU A 60 0.81 0.40 12.56
N HIS A 61 2.05 0.15 12.97
CA HIS A 61 2.87 -0.91 12.42
C HIS A 61 2.24 -2.29 12.63
N GLN A 62 1.81 -2.60 13.86
CA GLN A 62 1.12 -3.85 14.16
C GLN A 62 -0.20 -3.98 13.39
N ALA A 63 -0.99 -2.91 13.31
CA ALA A 63 -2.23 -2.88 12.55
C ALA A 63 -2.01 -3.13 11.05
N MET A 64 -0.93 -2.61 10.47
CA MET A 64 -0.57 -2.90 9.07
C MET A 64 -0.19 -4.36 8.86
N LEU A 65 0.61 -4.95 9.77
CA LEU A 65 1.01 -6.36 9.68
C LEU A 65 -0.15 -7.34 9.92
N ALA A 66 -1.20 -6.92 10.65
CA ALA A 66 -2.41 -7.69 10.82
C ALA A 66 -3.29 -7.74 9.55
N LEU A 67 -3.05 -6.86 8.57
CA LEU A 67 -3.80 -6.88 7.32
C LEU A 67 -3.41 -8.10 6.46
N PRO A 68 -4.38 -8.75 5.79
CA PRO A 68 -4.09 -9.88 4.93
C PRO A 68 -3.27 -9.46 3.71
N ARG A 69 -2.25 -10.26 3.36
CA ARG A 69 -1.35 -10.05 2.21
C ARG A 69 -0.61 -8.71 2.26
N THR A 70 -0.28 -8.26 3.47
CA THR A 70 0.53 -7.07 3.70
C THR A 70 1.89 -7.48 4.25
N GLU A 71 2.95 -6.93 3.65
CA GLU A 71 4.33 -7.16 4.06
C GLU A 71 5.03 -5.81 4.25
N LEU A 72 5.96 -5.74 5.19
CA LEU A 72 6.86 -4.60 5.34
C LEU A 72 7.85 -4.62 4.17
N LEU A 73 7.86 -3.54 3.39
CA LEU A 73 8.79 -3.37 2.27
C LEU A 73 10.11 -2.73 2.72
N ALA A 74 10.06 -1.73 3.60
CA ALA A 74 11.23 -0.99 4.06
C ALA A 74 10.95 -0.15 5.31
N GLY A 75 12.03 0.16 6.04
CA GLY A 75 12.04 1.03 7.22
C GLY A 75 11.63 0.32 8.51
N GLY A 76 11.41 1.09 9.56
CA GLY A 76 11.10 0.60 10.89
C GLY A 76 10.56 1.68 11.81
N VAL A 77 10.01 1.28 12.96
CA VAL A 77 9.48 2.22 13.96
C VAL A 77 10.57 3.15 14.46
N GLY A 78 11.79 2.64 14.70
CA GLY A 78 12.95 3.43 15.12
C GLY A 78 13.48 4.41 14.06
N GLU A 79 13.22 4.14 12.79
CA GLU A 79 13.58 5.03 11.67
C GLU A 79 12.52 6.11 11.42
N GLY A 80 11.37 6.03 12.10
CA GLY A 80 10.26 6.99 11.94
C GLY A 80 9.48 6.84 10.64
N ARG A 81 9.86 5.93 9.73
CA ARG A 81 9.17 5.69 8.46
C ARG A 81 9.10 4.21 8.15
N LEU A 82 7.93 3.75 7.72
CA LEU A 82 7.68 2.38 7.27
C LEU A 82 6.93 2.42 5.94
N THR A 83 7.29 1.54 5.02
CA THR A 83 6.54 1.33 3.78
C THR A 83 6.13 -0.12 3.66
N TYR A 84 4.89 -0.35 3.27
CA TYR A 84 4.28 -1.67 3.13
C TYR A 84 3.84 -1.89 1.69
N VAL A 85 3.77 -3.17 1.31
CA VAL A 85 3.09 -3.62 0.11
C VAL A 85 1.89 -4.46 0.51
N THR A 86 0.71 -4.14 -0.01
CA THR A 86 -0.53 -4.90 0.19
C THR A 86 -1.02 -5.42 -1.16
N ARG A 87 -1.17 -6.73 -1.30
CA ARG A 87 -1.58 -7.35 -2.57
C ARG A 87 -3.07 -7.67 -2.61
N SER A 88 -3.72 -7.37 -3.74
CA SER A 88 -5.13 -7.70 -3.96
C SER A 88 -5.36 -9.22 -4.01
N ARG A 89 -6.55 -9.69 -3.59
CA ARG A 89 -6.85 -11.12 -3.44
C ARG A 89 -6.75 -11.92 -4.74
N ILE A 90 -7.31 -11.36 -5.81
CA ILE A 90 -7.52 -12.10 -7.07
C ILE A 90 -6.30 -11.91 -7.98
N MET A 91 -6.05 -10.65 -8.36
CA MET A 91 -5.03 -10.32 -9.35
C MET A 91 -3.62 -10.19 -8.74
N GLY A 92 -3.50 -9.96 -7.43
CA GLY A 92 -2.22 -9.72 -6.78
C GLY A 92 -1.62 -8.34 -7.06
N PHE A 93 -2.45 -7.38 -7.47
CA PHE A 93 -2.03 -6.00 -7.67
C PHE A 93 -1.47 -5.43 -6.37
N PRO A 94 -0.23 -4.91 -6.37
CA PRO A 94 0.36 -4.28 -5.21
C PRO A 94 -0.10 -2.84 -5.06
N ASP A 95 -0.58 -2.51 -3.86
CA ASP A 95 -0.73 -1.15 -3.36
C ASP A 95 0.36 -0.89 -2.31
N TYR A 96 0.81 0.36 -2.21
CA TYR A 96 1.83 0.75 -1.25
C TYR A 96 1.28 1.73 -0.24
N THR A 97 1.58 1.48 1.03
CA THR A 97 1.25 2.38 2.13
C THR A 97 2.55 2.81 2.81
N THR A 98 2.82 4.11 2.86
CA THR A 98 3.91 4.67 3.67
C THR A 98 3.30 5.30 4.91
N ILE A 99 3.90 5.05 6.07
CA ILE A 99 3.57 5.67 7.34
C ILE A 99 4.84 6.36 7.83
N GLU A 100 4.75 7.64 8.14
CA GLU A 100 5.89 8.45 8.56
C GLU A 100 5.51 9.32 9.75
N ARG A 101 6.35 9.31 10.78
CA ARG A 101 6.30 10.29 11.86
C ARG A 101 7.03 11.54 11.41
N ASP A 102 6.35 12.67 11.53
CA ASP A 102 6.89 13.99 11.23
C ASP A 102 6.55 14.93 12.41
N GLY A 103 7.49 15.08 13.33
CA GLY A 103 7.29 15.79 14.60
C GLY A 103 6.14 15.22 15.42
N ASP A 104 5.12 16.06 15.62
CA ASP A 104 3.93 15.78 16.44
C ASP A 104 2.78 15.14 15.64
N VAL A 105 3.00 14.80 14.37
CA VAL A 105 2.03 14.09 13.54
C VAL A 105 2.60 12.81 12.93
N ILE A 106 1.70 11.91 12.57
CA ILE A 106 1.98 10.75 11.72
C ILE A 106 1.18 10.92 10.43
N LYS A 107 1.89 10.89 9.32
CA LYS A 107 1.34 10.92 7.96
C LYS A 107 1.22 9.50 7.44
N LEU A 108 0.07 9.17 6.86
CA LEU A 108 -0.16 7.91 6.18
C LEU A 108 -0.48 8.21 4.71
N TYR A 109 0.15 7.49 3.80
CA TYR A 109 -0.04 7.67 2.37
C TYR A 109 -0.15 6.33 1.65
N ALA A 110 -1.35 6.00 1.19
CA ALA A 110 -1.65 4.79 0.44
C ALA A 110 -1.84 5.11 -1.05
N ARG A 111 -1.32 4.26 -1.94
CA ARG A 111 -1.41 4.44 -3.39
C ARG A 111 -1.29 3.14 -4.17
N LEU A 112 -2.00 3.04 -5.29
CA LEU A 112 -1.89 1.90 -6.20
C LEU A 112 -0.61 1.95 -7.05
N ARG A 113 -0.09 0.77 -7.44
CA ARG A 113 0.95 0.67 -8.49
C ARG A 113 0.37 0.66 -9.89
N PHE A 114 -0.76 -0.02 -10.06
CA PHE A 114 -1.36 -0.33 -11.34
C PHE A 114 -2.85 0.01 -11.34
N GLY A 115 -3.33 0.51 -12.47
CA GLY A 115 -4.72 0.95 -12.64
C GLY A 115 -4.85 2.47 -12.53
N ARG A 116 -6.10 2.94 -12.63
CA ARG A 116 -6.43 4.38 -12.53
C ARG A 116 -7.19 4.70 -11.25
N SER A 117 -7.92 3.75 -10.67
CA SER A 117 -8.71 3.97 -9.46
C SER A 117 -8.69 2.71 -8.60
N ASP A 118 -8.69 2.90 -7.28
CA ASP A 118 -8.78 1.84 -6.27
C ASP A 118 -10.20 1.70 -5.70
N LEU A 119 -11.17 2.45 -6.21
CA LEU A 119 -12.56 2.48 -5.71
C LEU A 119 -12.66 2.76 -4.20
N GLY A 120 -11.72 3.54 -3.64
CA GLY A 120 -11.69 3.92 -2.22
C GLY A 120 -11.06 2.87 -1.30
N VAL A 121 -10.53 1.76 -1.84
CA VAL A 121 -9.93 0.69 -1.04
C VAL A 121 -8.74 1.18 -0.20
N ASN A 122 -7.93 2.10 -0.73
CA ASN A 122 -6.79 2.64 0.00
C ASN A 122 -7.22 3.51 1.18
N GLY A 123 -8.18 4.42 1.00
CA GLY A 123 -8.73 5.23 2.08
C GLY A 123 -9.37 4.39 3.18
N ALA A 124 -10.20 3.40 2.80
CA ALA A 124 -10.80 2.45 3.75
C ALA A 124 -9.74 1.64 4.52
N ARG A 125 -8.62 1.28 3.88
CA ARG A 125 -7.49 0.61 4.54
C ARG A 125 -6.85 1.52 5.58
N LEU A 126 -6.56 2.78 5.23
CA LEU A 126 -5.97 3.74 6.17
C LEU A 126 -6.88 3.93 7.39
N GLN A 127 -8.18 4.10 7.16
CA GLN A 127 -9.15 4.26 8.24
C GLN A 127 -9.15 3.07 9.20
N ARG A 128 -9.23 1.84 8.68
CA ARG A 128 -9.20 0.61 9.49
C ARG A 128 -7.93 0.51 10.33
N VAL A 129 -6.78 0.86 9.74
CA VAL A 129 -5.48 0.80 10.42
C VAL A 129 -5.41 1.83 11.55
N ILE A 130 -5.92 3.04 11.31
CA ILE A 130 -6.01 4.10 12.32
C ILE A 130 -6.93 3.68 13.46
N GLU A 131 -8.10 3.12 13.16
CA GLU A 131 -9.06 2.63 14.17
C GLU A 131 -8.45 1.51 15.01
N ALA A 132 -7.81 0.53 14.38
CA ALA A 132 -7.13 -0.56 15.08
C ALA A 132 -5.99 -0.07 15.99
N ALA A 133 -5.29 1.00 15.60
CA ALA A 133 -4.22 1.58 16.41
C ALA A 133 -4.71 2.45 17.58
N ARG A 134 -6.01 2.80 17.63
CA ARG A 134 -6.63 3.54 18.74
C ARG A 134 -7.14 2.63 19.86
N GLY A 135 -7.45 1.36 19.53
CA GLY A 135 -7.74 0.31 20.51
C GLY A 135 -6.52 -0.07 21.34
#